data_AF-X1B132-F1
#
_entry.id   AF-X1B132-F1
#
_cell.length_a   1.000
_cell.length_b   1.000
_cell.length_c   1.000
_cell.angle_alpha   90.00
_cell.angle_beta   90.00
_cell.angle_gamma   90.00
#
_symmetry.space_group_name_H-M   'P 1'
#
loop_
_entity.id
_entity.type
_entity.pdbx_description
1 polymer ?
#
loop_
_entity_poly.entity_id
_entity_poly.type
_entity_poly.pdbx_seq_one_letter_code
_entity_poly.pdbx_strand_id
1 'polypeptide(L)'
;MDFKNISLIGFMGSGKSTVGEILAGKLRFIFIDLDRIIELSEEREIRVIFKRDGEKYFRELETKVIKKIYKNKKCVFACGGGVVKRKENMHIIKNNSTVIYLNISAQNALDRLKDDKNRPLIDVENKKEVIEKM
;
A
#
# COMPACT_ATOMS: atom_id res chain seq x y z
N MET A 1 -25.13 -7.30 9.97
CA MET A 1 -23.99 -6.38 10.15
C MET A 1 -23.47 -6.00 8.78
N ASP A 2 -23.54 -4.72 8.41
CA ASP A 2 -22.85 -4.23 7.21
C ASP A 2 -21.36 -4.23 7.50
N PHE A 3 -20.65 -5.20 6.95
CA PHE A 3 -19.21 -5.25 7.14
C PHE A 3 -18.55 -4.17 6.29
N LYS A 4 -17.96 -3.19 6.98
CA LYS A 4 -17.09 -2.18 6.38
C LYS A 4 -15.84 -2.86 5.79
N ASN A 5 -15.27 -2.31 4.71
CA ASN A 5 -13.99 -2.79 4.19
C ASN A 5 -12.91 -2.71 5.26
N ILE A 6 -11.79 -3.40 5.06
CA ILE A 6 -10.60 -3.31 5.91
C ILE A 6 -9.44 -2.79 5.06
N SER A 7 -8.68 -1.81 5.57
CA SER A 7 -7.47 -1.32 4.91
C SER A 7 -6.26 -1.54 5.80
N LEU A 8 -5.28 -2.27 5.29
CA LEU A 8 -3.99 -2.51 5.94
C LEU A 8 -3.01 -1.44 5.47
N ILE A 9 -2.55 -0.61 6.40
CA ILE A 9 -1.52 0.39 6.17
C ILE A 9 -0.23 0.03 6.91
N GLY A 10 0.88 0.60 6.48
CA GLY A 10 2.17 0.47 7.14
C GLY A 10 3.31 0.33 6.15
N PHE A 11 4.54 0.35 6.65
CA PHE A 11 5.74 0.39 5.83
C PHE A 11 5.89 -0.86 4.94
N MET A 12 6.62 -0.77 3.83
CA MET A 12 6.92 -1.97 3.03
C MET A 12 7.64 -3.02 3.88
N GLY A 13 7.38 -4.31 3.61
CA GLY A 13 7.86 -5.39 4.48
C GLY A 13 7.03 -5.62 5.77
N SER A 14 6.02 -4.78 6.07
CA SER A 14 5.13 -5.00 7.23
C SER A 14 4.19 -6.21 7.11
N GLY A 15 4.16 -6.89 5.95
CA GLY A 15 3.36 -8.09 5.75
C GLY A 15 1.90 -7.82 5.34
N LYS A 16 1.58 -6.61 4.85
CA LYS A 16 0.22 -6.25 4.42
C LYS A 16 -0.40 -7.27 3.45
N SER A 17 0.34 -7.70 2.44
CA SER A 17 -0.21 -8.65 1.45
C SER A 17 -0.47 -10.01 2.09
N THR A 18 0.50 -10.57 2.84
CA THR A 18 0.34 -11.83 3.56
C THR A 18 -0.80 -11.81 4.58
N VAL A 19 -0.85 -10.80 5.45
CA VAL A 19 -1.91 -10.64 6.44
C VAL A 19 -3.26 -10.40 5.76
N GLY A 20 -3.27 -9.62 4.68
CA GLY A 20 -4.46 -9.28 3.92
C GLY A 20 -5.11 -10.48 3.26
N GLU A 21 -4.33 -11.34 2.61
CA GLU A 21 -4.83 -12.58 1.99
C GLU A 21 -5.44 -13.52 3.03
N ILE A 22 -4.74 -13.76 4.15
CA ILE A 22 -5.23 -14.61 5.23
C ILE A 22 -6.52 -14.04 5.83
N LEU A 23 -6.55 -12.73 6.10
CA LEU A 23 -7.71 -12.06 6.68
C LEU A 23 -8.91 -12.11 5.73
N ALA A 24 -8.68 -11.84 4.44
CA ALA A 24 -9.71 -11.91 3.42
C ALA A 24 -10.32 -13.31 3.33
N GLY A 25 -9.49 -14.37 3.33
CA GLY A 25 -9.95 -15.75 3.33
C GLY A 25 -10.82 -16.09 4.55
N LYS A 26 -10.38 -15.70 5.75
CA LYS A 26 -11.14 -15.92 7.00
C LYS A 26 -12.50 -15.19 7.01
N LEU A 27 -12.55 -13.99 6.45
CA LEU A 27 -13.76 -13.17 6.40
C LEU A 27 -14.64 -13.45 5.17
N ARG A 28 -14.15 -14.26 4.21
CA ARG A 28 -14.74 -14.44 2.87
C ARG A 28 -14.88 -13.11 2.12
N PHE A 29 -13.86 -12.27 2.20
CA PHE A 29 -13.76 -10.98 1.53
C PHE A 29 -12.83 -11.09 0.32
N ILE A 30 -12.91 -10.10 -0.57
CA ILE A 30 -11.98 -9.98 -1.70
C ILE A 30 -10.70 -9.30 -1.20
N PHE A 31 -9.54 -9.94 -1.40
CA PHE A 31 -8.25 -9.30 -1.19
C PHE A 31 -7.86 -8.44 -2.40
N ILE A 32 -7.37 -7.22 -2.14
CA ILE A 32 -6.95 -6.28 -3.18
C ILE A 32 -5.62 -5.62 -2.75
N ASP A 33 -4.58 -5.78 -3.55
CA ASP A 33 -3.32 -5.04 -3.40
C ASP A 33 -3.36 -3.77 -4.26
N LEU A 34 -3.28 -2.60 -3.64
CA LEU A 34 -3.36 -1.31 -4.35
C LEU A 34 -2.24 -1.15 -5.38
N ASP A 35 -1.03 -1.58 -5.05
CA ASP A 35 0.12 -1.44 -5.93
C ASP A 35 -0.14 -2.27 -7.21
N ARG A 36 -0.68 -3.49 -7.05
CA ARG A 36 -1.03 -4.35 -8.19
C ARG A 36 -2.13 -3.76 -9.07
N ILE A 37 -3.15 -3.13 -8.47
CA ILE A 37 -4.21 -2.47 -9.24
C ILE A 37 -3.66 -1.29 -10.05
N ILE A 38 -2.72 -0.52 -9.49
CA ILE A 38 -2.07 0.59 -10.20
C ILE A 38 -1.28 0.06 -11.40
N GLU A 39 -0.43 -0.96 -11.20
CA GLU A 39 0.35 -1.57 -12.29
C GLU A 39 -0.52 -2.13 -13.40
N LEU A 40 -1.61 -2.82 -13.05
CA LEU A 40 -2.56 -3.35 -14.03
C LEU A 40 -3.27 -2.23 -14.78
N SER A 41 -3.57 -1.11 -14.13
CA SER A 41 -4.23 0.03 -14.78
C SER A 41 -3.32 0.85 -15.70
N GLU A 42 -2.01 0.78 -15.47
CA GLU A 42 -0.99 1.52 -16.21
C GLU A 42 -0.20 0.64 -17.20
N GLU A 43 -0.46 -0.67 -17.20
CA GLU A 43 0.24 -1.68 -18.02
C GLU A 43 1.77 -1.64 -17.88
N ARG A 44 2.25 -1.21 -16.71
CA ARG A 44 3.68 -1.06 -16.42
C ARG A 44 3.92 -1.11 -14.91
N GLU A 45 5.11 -1.59 -14.55
CA GLU A 45 5.49 -1.72 -13.15
C GLU A 45 5.67 -0.36 -12.46
N ILE A 46 5.43 -0.30 -11.14
CA ILE A 46 5.59 0.93 -10.36
C ILE A 46 6.98 1.54 -10.53
N ARG A 47 8.03 0.71 -10.59
CA ARG A 47 9.41 1.18 -10.86
C ARG A 47 9.56 1.95 -12.16
N VAL A 48 8.83 1.55 -13.20
CA VAL A 48 8.85 2.24 -14.49
C VAL A 48 8.10 3.56 -14.39
N ILE A 49 6.96 3.58 -13.69
CA ILE A 49 6.17 4.80 -13.45
C ILE A 49 7.01 5.84 -12.70
N PHE A 50 7.63 5.45 -11.58
CA PHE A 50 8.47 6.36 -10.81
C PHE A 50 9.67 6.88 -11.63
N LYS A 51 10.33 6.00 -12.40
CA LYS A 51 11.49 6.37 -13.22
C LYS A 51 11.12 7.32 -14.37
N ARG A 52 9.97 7.13 -15.01
CA ARG A 52 9.55 7.91 -16.19
C ARG A 52 8.77 9.18 -15.82
N ASP A 53 7.86 9.09 -14.87
CA ASP A 53 6.85 10.12 -14.59
C ASP A 53 7.00 10.76 -13.19
N GLY A 54 7.81 10.16 -12.31
CA GLY A 54 8.10 10.66 -10.97
C GLY A 54 7.03 10.36 -9.91
N GLU A 55 7.37 10.64 -8.65
CA GLU A 55 6.48 10.35 -7.51
C GLU A 55 5.18 11.13 -7.57
N LYS A 56 5.20 12.39 -8.03
CA LYS A 56 4.01 13.24 -8.09
C LYS A 56 2.90 12.58 -8.91
N TYR A 57 3.24 12.12 -10.12
CA TYR A 57 2.31 11.42 -11.01
C TYR A 57 1.81 10.11 -10.40
N PHE A 58 2.71 9.29 -9.85
CA PHE A 58 2.31 8.05 -9.15
C PHE A 58 1.29 8.32 -8.05
N ARG A 59 1.47 9.39 -7.27
CA ARG A 59 0.53 9.75 -6.19
C ARG A 59 -0.81 10.22 -6.72
N GLU A 60 -0.87 10.84 -7.89
CA GLU A 60 -2.14 11.19 -8.56
C GLU A 60 -2.88 9.93 -9.03
N LEU A 61 -2.16 8.97 -9.60
CA LEU A 61 -2.70 7.65 -9.95
C LEU A 61 -3.22 6.89 -8.72
N GLU A 62 -2.44 6.85 -7.65
CA GLU A 62 -2.81 6.21 -6.38
C GLU A 62 -4.14 6.79 -5.85
N THR A 63 -4.28 8.12 -5.83
CA THR A 63 -5.54 8.79 -5.45
C THR A 63 -6.70 8.42 -6.37
N LYS A 64 -6.47 8.40 -7.70
CA LYS A 64 -7.49 8.04 -8.70
C LYS A 64 -7.99 6.60 -8.51
N VAL A 65 -7.07 5.66 -8.29
CA VAL A 65 -7.39 4.24 -8.04
C VAL A 65 -8.19 4.10 -6.74
N ILE A 66 -7.76 4.74 -5.65
CA ILE A 66 -8.45 4.71 -4.35
C ILE A 66 -9.90 5.21 -4.50
N LYS A 67 -10.12 6.35 -5.16
CA LYS A 67 -11.48 6.88 -5.43
C LYS A 67 -12.37 5.90 -6.17
N LYS A 68 -11.80 5.12 -7.09
CA LYS A 68 -12.54 4.14 -7.89
C LYS A 68 -12.93 2.92 -7.06
N ILE A 69 -11.98 2.32 -6.36
CA ILE A 69 -12.16 0.97 -5.79
C ILE A 69 -12.73 0.95 -4.37
N TYR A 70 -12.60 2.04 -3.59
CA TYR A 70 -13.12 2.09 -2.23
C TYR A 70 -14.65 2.16 -2.14
N LYS A 71 -15.33 2.26 -3.29
CA LYS A 71 -16.79 2.11 -3.42
C LYS A 71 -17.24 0.66 -3.25
N ASN A 72 -16.36 -0.31 -3.52
CA ASN A 72 -16.64 -1.73 -3.34
C ASN A 72 -16.89 -2.07 -1.86
N LYS A 73 -17.54 -3.21 -1.59
CA LYS A 73 -17.82 -3.69 -0.22
C LYS A 73 -17.22 -5.09 -0.04
N LYS A 74 -17.00 -5.48 1.22
CA LYS A 74 -16.39 -6.77 1.60
C LYS A 74 -15.01 -6.97 0.97
N CYS A 75 -14.17 -5.94 1.04
CA CYS A 75 -12.79 -5.99 0.59
C CYS A 75 -11.80 -5.83 1.75
N VAL A 76 -10.65 -6.50 1.62
CA VAL A 76 -9.44 -6.24 2.42
C VAL A 76 -8.40 -5.64 1.47
N PHE A 77 -8.00 -4.39 1.73
CA PHE A 77 -7.02 -3.67 0.93
C PHE A 77 -5.64 -3.73 1.58
N ALA A 78 -4.62 -4.16 0.84
CA ALA A 78 -3.22 -3.86 1.16
C ALA A 78 -2.84 -2.55 0.48
N CYS A 79 -2.55 -1.51 1.27
CA CYS A 79 -2.19 -0.20 0.72
C CYS A 79 -0.67 -0.05 0.56
N GLY A 80 -0.22 0.69 -0.46
CA GLY A 80 1.18 1.06 -0.61
C GLY A 80 1.69 1.86 0.60
N GLY A 81 2.97 1.72 0.96
CA GLY A 81 3.53 2.36 2.16
C GLY A 81 3.45 3.90 2.15
N GLY A 82 3.40 4.51 0.96
CA GLY A 82 3.27 5.95 0.78
C GLY A 82 1.83 6.48 0.78
N VAL A 83 0.81 5.63 0.92
CA VAL A 83 -0.61 6.03 0.82
C VAL A 83 -0.98 7.15 1.80
N VAL A 84 -0.33 7.15 2.97
CA VAL A 84 -0.54 8.08 4.07
C VAL A 84 -0.05 9.50 3.76
N LYS A 85 0.83 9.66 2.75
CA LYS A 85 1.40 10.97 2.37
C LYS A 85 0.36 11.94 1.83
N ARG A 86 -0.79 11.45 1.32
CA ARG A 86 -1.89 12.30 0.84
C ARG A 86 -3.08 12.26 1.80
N LYS A 87 -3.43 13.43 2.35
CA LYS A 87 -4.60 13.59 3.24
C LYS A 87 -5.91 13.11 2.59
N GLU A 88 -6.06 13.36 1.29
CA GLU A 88 -7.22 12.92 0.51
C GLU A 88 -7.38 11.40 0.49
N ASN A 89 -6.29 10.66 0.26
CA ASN A 89 -6.30 9.19 0.31
C ASN A 89 -6.78 8.71 1.68
N MET A 90 -6.20 9.26 2.75
CA MET A 90 -6.57 8.88 4.12
C MET A 90 -8.01 9.24 4.48
N HIS A 91 -8.54 10.34 3.96
CA HIS A 91 -9.94 10.71 4.14
C HIS A 91 -10.87 9.66 3.53
N ILE A 92 -10.64 9.27 2.27
CA ILE A 92 -11.44 8.24 1.59
C ILE A 92 -11.34 6.90 2.33
N ILE A 93 -10.12 6.51 2.69
CA ILE A 93 -9.83 5.22 3.36
C ILE A 93 -10.55 5.14 4.71
N LYS A 94 -10.42 6.16 5.58
CA LYS A 94 -11.05 6.18 6.90
C LYS A 94 -12.57 6.18 6.83
N ASN A 95 -13.15 6.87 5.86
CA ASN A 95 -14.60 6.92 5.70
C ASN A 95 -15.18 5.60 5.20
N ASN A 96 -14.44 4.87 4.34
CA ASN A 96 -14.95 3.68 3.65
C ASN A 96 -14.42 2.34 4.20
N SER A 97 -13.49 2.35 5.17
CA SER A 97 -12.91 1.14 5.75
C SER A 97 -12.57 1.29 7.22
N THR A 98 -12.38 0.17 7.90
CA THR A 98 -11.63 0.09 9.16
C THR A 98 -10.14 0.04 8.82
N VAL A 99 -9.36 0.96 9.39
CA VAL A 99 -7.92 1.07 9.11
C VAL A 99 -7.13 0.33 10.17
N ILE A 100 -6.28 -0.60 9.75
CA ILE A 100 -5.37 -1.35 10.61
C ILE A 100 -3.94 -0.98 10.23
N TYR A 101 -3.18 -0.48 11.20
CA TYR A 101 -1.76 -0.20 11.03
C TYR A 101 -0.92 -1.40 11.45
N LEU A 102 -0.25 -2.03 10.48
CA LEU A 102 0.73 -3.08 10.73
C LEU A 102 2.08 -2.44 11.05
N ASN A 103 2.27 -2.16 12.34
CA ASN A 103 3.49 -1.54 12.85
C ASN A 103 4.62 -2.56 12.94
N ILE A 104 5.78 -2.24 12.36
CA ILE A 104 7.01 -3.01 12.51
C ILE A 104 8.18 -2.04 12.72
N SER A 105 9.23 -2.48 13.40
CA SER A 105 10.44 -1.66 13.53
C SER A 105 11.12 -1.49 12.17
N ALA A 106 11.86 -0.38 12.03
CA ALA A 106 12.71 -0.10 10.89
C ALA A 106 13.64 -1.26 10.55
N GLN A 107 14.27 -1.82 11.59
CA GLN A 107 15.19 -2.94 11.47
C GLN A 107 14.49 -4.18 10.88
N ASN A 108 13.31 -4.54 11.40
CA ASN A 108 12.55 -5.68 10.88
C ASN A 108 12.08 -5.46 9.44
N ALA A 109 11.76 -4.22 9.06
CA ALA A 109 11.43 -3.90 7.68
C ALA A 109 12.63 -4.12 6.77
N LEU A 110 13.79 -3.59 7.14
CA LEU A 110 15.04 -3.75 6.40
C LEU A 110 15.41 -5.21 6.24
N ASP A 111 15.36 -6.00 7.32
CA ASP A 111 15.71 -7.41 7.29
C ASP A 111 14.83 -8.22 6.33
N ARG A 112 13.55 -7.88 6.23
CA ARG A 112 12.62 -8.50 5.27
C ARG A 112 12.81 -8.03 3.83
N LEU A 113 13.36 -6.85 3.62
CA LEU A 113 13.54 -6.24 2.30
C LEU A 113 14.94 -6.49 1.72
N LYS A 114 15.87 -7.08 2.48
CA LYS A 114 17.24 -7.37 2.03
C LYS A 114 17.29 -8.20 0.74
N ASP A 115 16.29 -9.06 0.52
CA ASP A 115 16.24 -9.96 -0.64
C ASP A 115 15.28 -9.49 -1.78
N ASP A 116 14.57 -8.37 -1.61
CA ASP A 116 13.54 -7.91 -2.57
C ASP A 116 14.10 -6.91 -3.59
N LYS A 117 14.34 -7.37 -4.83
CA LYS A 117 14.92 -6.58 -5.95
C LYS A 117 13.90 -5.68 -6.67
N ASN A 118 12.62 -5.74 -6.36
CA ASN A 118 11.56 -5.12 -7.17
C ASN A 118 11.09 -3.74 -6.69
N ARG A 119 11.67 -3.17 -5.63
CA ARG A 119 11.17 -1.90 -5.05
C ARG A 119 12.10 -0.71 -5.33
N PRO A 120 11.66 0.26 -6.16
CA PRO A 120 12.45 1.40 -6.65
C PRO A 120 12.68 2.54 -5.63
N LEU A 121 12.05 2.48 -4.45
CA LEU A 121 12.03 3.59 -3.48
C LEU A 121 13.19 3.56 -2.49
N ILE A 122 14.08 2.57 -2.61
CA ILE A 122 15.25 2.45 -1.74
C ILE A 122 16.50 2.41 -2.61
N ASP A 123 16.93 3.59 -3.07
CA ASP A 123 18.31 3.74 -3.46
C ASP A 123 19.19 3.52 -2.23
N VAL A 124 20.23 2.71 -2.40
CA VAL A 124 20.85 1.90 -1.34
C VAL A 124 21.60 2.76 -0.30
N GLU A 125 21.87 4.02 -0.61
CA GLU A 125 22.72 4.90 0.21
C GLU A 125 22.04 5.54 1.43
N ASN A 126 20.70 5.57 1.53
CA ASN A 126 20.00 6.29 2.62
C ASN A 126 18.94 5.45 3.37
N LYS A 127 19.14 4.13 3.45
CA LYS A 127 18.21 3.17 4.07
C LYS A 127 17.84 3.46 5.53
N LYS A 128 18.73 4.03 6.34
CA LYS A 128 18.45 4.31 7.77
C LYS A 128 17.71 5.62 7.98
N GLU A 129 18.14 6.70 7.33
CA GLU A 129 17.54 8.03 7.54
C GLU A 129 16.07 8.12 7.10
N VAL A 130 15.69 7.45 5.99
CA VAL A 130 14.31 7.49 5.47
C VAL A 130 13.34 6.78 6.41
N ILE A 131 13.81 5.80 7.18
CA ILE A 131 12.95 5.01 8.07
C ILE A 131 12.90 5.61 9.48
N GLU A 132 13.96 6.28 9.94
CA GLU A 132 13.95 6.97 11.25
C GLU A 132 13.16 8.29 11.24
N LYS A 133 13.00 8.94 10.08
CA LYS A 133 12.26 10.22 9.94
C LYS A 133 10.76 10.05 9.65
N MET A 134 10.20 8.84 9.73
CA MET A 134 8.78 8.54 9.48
C MET A 134 8.13 7.85 10.68
#